data_AF-A0A224YEJ5-F1
#
_entry.id   AF-A0A224YEJ5-F1
#
_cell.length_a   1.000
_cell.length_b   1.000
_cell.length_c   1.000
_cell.angle_alpha   90.00
_cell.angle_beta   90.00
_cell.angle_gamma   90.00
#
_symmetry.space_group_name_H-M   'P 1'
#
loop_
_entity.id
_entity.type
_entity.pdbx_description
1 polymer ?
#
loop_
_entity_poly.entity_id
_entity_poly.type
_entity_poly.pdbx_seq_one_letter_code
_entity_poly.pdbx_strand_id
1 'polypeptide(L)'
;MAVMTNAVNLRFMDMVNPKISFILVGVTRAKDHDFADSNGRNIDASKMYAGLKSYNKQGKIPGYHDVVYLATGLDMFMVVKGAKKDGILGLATEGGICAPNAVGEGEDTPHMYDGVRTMAHELAHTLGSPHDETPECPWADGYLMTNIEVGINKHKISKCSEKKIREYVRKLSDDCIKVMNKQNYLKDHKRFPGQTIRDEYYCRKLTKQRGKKVKVIATKAPNCFLKCCYVFMGYRSCSKHEMLDGMTCGRGKTCQRGICGYQ
;
A
#
# COMPACT_ATOMS: atom_id res chain seq x y z
N MET A 1 -10.04 -2.78 1.66
CA MET A 1 -9.16 -2.72 2.85
C MET A 1 -8.65 -4.09 3.29
N ALA A 2 -9.46 -5.05 3.76
CA ALA A 2 -8.92 -6.31 4.33
C ALA A 2 -7.91 -7.05 3.41
N VAL A 3 -8.26 -7.20 2.13
CA VAL A 3 -7.41 -7.81 1.09
C VAL A 3 -6.10 -7.03 0.87
N MET A 4 -6.15 -5.70 0.95
CA MET A 4 -4.98 -4.83 0.83
C MET A 4 -4.07 -4.98 2.05
N THR A 5 -4.65 -4.98 3.26
CA THR A 5 -3.91 -5.19 4.52
C THR A 5 -3.22 -6.55 4.57
N ASN A 6 -3.83 -7.62 4.03
CA ASN A 6 -3.15 -8.91 3.88
C ASN A 6 -1.87 -8.78 3.04
N ALA A 7 -1.93 -8.09 1.90
CA ALA A 7 -0.77 -7.88 1.05
C ALA A 7 0.29 -6.96 1.69
N VAL A 8 -0.14 -5.94 2.44
CA VAL A 8 0.76 -5.10 3.26
C VAL A 8 1.54 -5.94 4.25
N ASN A 9 0.88 -6.86 4.97
CA ASN A 9 1.54 -7.74 5.94
C ASN A 9 2.64 -8.61 5.32
N LEU A 10 2.57 -8.91 4.01
CA LEU A 10 3.65 -9.62 3.31
C LEU A 10 4.97 -8.84 3.30
N ARG A 11 4.91 -7.51 3.33
CA ARG A 11 6.11 -6.63 3.30
C ARG A 11 6.89 -6.66 4.59
N PHE A 12 6.22 -6.99 5.69
CA PHE A 12 6.79 -7.05 7.04
C PHE A 12 7.17 -8.48 7.45
N MET A 13 7.11 -9.48 6.57
CA MET A 13 7.39 -10.88 6.93
C MET A 13 8.82 -11.13 7.45
N ASP A 14 9.77 -10.30 7.06
CA ASP A 14 11.17 -10.42 7.48
C ASP A 14 11.39 -9.86 8.91
N MET A 15 10.43 -9.08 9.43
CA MET A 15 10.41 -8.66 10.84
C MET A 15 10.05 -9.86 11.73
N VAL A 16 11.05 -10.45 12.38
CA VAL A 16 10.88 -11.61 13.27
C VAL A 16 11.03 -11.28 14.76
N ASN A 17 11.70 -10.18 15.10
CA ASN A 17 11.92 -9.76 16.49
C ASN A 17 11.91 -8.21 16.63
N PRO A 18 10.78 -7.59 16.98
CA PRO A 18 9.47 -8.21 17.12
C PRO A 18 8.88 -8.59 15.75
N LYS A 19 7.93 -9.52 15.74
CA LYS A 19 7.07 -9.75 14.59
C LYS A 19 6.09 -8.59 14.46
N ILE A 20 5.93 -8.05 13.25
CA ILE A 20 4.98 -6.98 12.96
C ILE A 20 3.88 -7.50 12.04
N SER A 21 2.63 -7.23 12.40
CA SER A 21 1.47 -7.48 11.54
C SER A 21 0.36 -6.49 11.86
N PHE A 22 -0.21 -5.90 10.84
CA PHE A 22 -1.36 -5.02 10.93
C PHE A 22 -2.65 -5.82 10.89
N ILE A 23 -3.58 -5.49 11.80
CA ILE A 23 -4.93 -6.04 11.80
C ILE A 23 -5.91 -4.94 11.40
N LEU A 24 -6.90 -5.30 10.59
CA LEU A 24 -7.97 -4.37 10.24
C LEU A 24 -9.10 -4.52 11.26
N VAL A 25 -9.33 -3.48 12.05
CA VAL A 25 -10.31 -3.49 13.17
C VAL A 25 -11.56 -2.67 12.90
N GLY A 26 -11.50 -1.74 11.93
CA GLY A 26 -12.60 -0.86 11.55
C GLY A 26 -12.45 -0.38 10.11
N VAL A 27 -13.58 -0.07 9.48
CA VAL A 27 -13.62 0.55 8.15
C VAL A 27 -14.72 1.59 8.15
N THR A 28 -14.33 2.85 7.94
CA THR A 28 -15.28 3.95 7.75
C THR A 28 -15.14 4.47 6.34
N ARG A 29 -16.27 4.63 5.64
CA ARG A 29 -16.29 5.28 4.33
C ARG A 29 -16.60 6.76 4.55
N ALA A 30 -15.60 7.61 4.36
CA ALA A 30 -15.83 9.05 4.25
C ALA A 30 -16.65 9.33 2.98
N LYS A 31 -17.81 9.96 3.14
CA LYS A 31 -18.63 10.44 2.01
C LYS A 31 -18.25 11.87 1.62
N ASP A 32 -17.86 12.65 2.60
CA ASP A 32 -17.45 14.04 2.47
C ASP A 32 -15.95 14.18 2.79
N HIS A 33 -15.33 15.20 2.19
CA HIS A 33 -13.92 15.52 2.39
C HIS A 33 -13.73 16.61 3.45
N ASP A 34 -14.50 16.58 4.55
CA ASP A 34 -14.43 17.62 5.60
C ASP A 34 -13.03 17.82 6.21
N PHE A 35 -12.14 16.85 5.99
CA PHE A 35 -10.74 16.86 6.43
C PHE A 35 -9.74 17.07 5.28
N ALA A 36 -10.18 17.39 4.05
CA ALA A 36 -9.31 17.53 2.89
C ALA A 36 -9.82 18.52 1.84
N ASP A 37 -8.92 19.30 1.26
CA ASP A 37 -9.25 20.15 0.11
C ASP A 37 -9.08 19.36 -1.18
N SER A 38 -10.17 19.24 -1.94
CA SER A 38 -10.17 18.54 -3.23
C SER A 38 -10.71 19.44 -4.34
N ASN A 39 -10.16 19.26 -5.55
CA ASN A 39 -10.64 19.91 -6.75
C ASN A 39 -10.74 18.87 -7.88
N GLY A 40 -11.96 18.42 -8.15
CA GLY A 40 -12.26 17.41 -9.16
C GLY A 40 -11.56 16.08 -8.85
N ARG A 41 -10.53 15.76 -9.63
CA ARG A 41 -9.74 14.52 -9.47
C ARG A 41 -8.53 14.66 -8.58
N ASN A 42 -8.20 15.87 -8.14
CA ASN A 42 -7.00 16.16 -7.36
C ASN A 42 -7.36 16.39 -5.88
N ILE A 43 -6.47 16.01 -4.97
CA ILE A 43 -6.60 16.25 -3.53
C ILE A 43 -5.28 16.73 -2.93
N ASP A 44 -5.33 17.77 -2.08
CA ASP A 44 -4.13 18.30 -1.41
C ASP A 44 -3.74 17.37 -0.26
N ALA A 45 -2.65 16.61 -0.46
CA ALA A 45 -2.14 15.65 0.49
C ALA A 45 -1.77 16.30 1.83
N SER A 46 -1.14 17.48 1.82
CA SER A 46 -0.72 18.13 3.06
C SER A 46 -1.93 18.54 3.92
N LYS A 47 -2.98 19.04 3.27
CA LYS A 47 -4.23 19.40 3.95
C LYS A 47 -5.03 18.17 4.39
N MET A 48 -5.13 17.14 3.53
CA MET A 48 -5.77 15.87 3.87
C MET A 48 -5.11 15.23 5.10
N TYR A 49 -3.78 15.18 5.11
CA TYR A 49 -2.99 14.64 6.22
C TYR A 49 -3.25 15.43 7.52
N ALA A 50 -3.16 16.76 7.48
CA ALA A 50 -3.40 17.61 8.65
C ALA A 50 -4.85 17.52 9.18
N GLY A 51 -5.82 17.48 8.26
CA GLY A 51 -7.23 17.32 8.59
C GLY A 51 -7.51 15.94 9.17
N LEU A 52 -6.95 14.87 8.61
CA LEU A 52 -7.12 13.49 9.09
C LEU A 52 -6.55 13.33 10.52
N LYS A 53 -5.39 13.92 10.81
CA LYS A 53 -4.84 13.98 12.18
C LYS A 53 -5.80 14.64 13.15
N SER A 54 -6.38 15.78 12.75
CA SER A 54 -7.33 16.53 13.58
C SER A 54 -8.63 15.76 13.79
N TYR A 55 -9.13 15.13 12.72
CA TYR A 55 -10.34 14.30 12.74
C TYR A 55 -10.18 13.09 13.66
N ASN A 56 -9.03 12.41 13.61
CA ASN A 56 -8.71 11.31 14.51
C ASN A 56 -8.58 11.78 15.97
N LYS A 57 -7.82 12.86 16.21
CA LYS A 57 -7.62 13.42 17.56
C LYS A 57 -8.92 13.86 18.23
N GLN A 58 -9.91 14.30 17.45
CA GLN A 58 -11.25 14.67 17.92
C GLN A 58 -12.15 13.45 18.21
N GLY A 59 -11.65 12.22 18.04
CA GLY A 59 -12.43 11.00 18.28
C GLY A 59 -13.55 10.76 17.25
N LYS A 60 -13.47 11.38 16.07
CA LYS A 60 -14.49 11.25 15.03
C LYS A 60 -14.39 9.93 14.25
N ILE A 61 -13.31 9.17 14.43
CA ILE A 61 -13.15 7.84 13.87
C ILE A 61 -13.63 6.83 14.90
N PRO A 62 -14.67 6.04 14.59
CA PRO A 62 -15.27 5.14 15.56
C PRO A 62 -14.36 3.94 15.86
N GLY A 63 -14.45 3.45 17.09
CA GLY A 63 -13.73 2.27 17.55
C GLY A 63 -12.40 2.58 18.22
N TYR A 64 -11.64 1.52 18.49
CA TYR A 64 -10.31 1.59 19.08
C TYR A 64 -9.27 1.09 18.07
N HIS A 65 -8.30 1.93 17.75
CA HIS A 65 -7.27 1.69 16.74
C HIS A 65 -5.94 2.34 17.13
N ASP A 66 -4.85 1.72 16.70
CA ASP A 66 -3.49 2.20 16.96
C ASP A 66 -3.01 3.18 15.87
N VAL A 67 -3.59 3.07 14.68
CA VAL A 67 -3.27 3.89 13.52
C VAL A 67 -4.47 3.94 12.59
N VAL A 68 -4.67 5.10 11.96
CA VAL A 68 -5.67 5.28 10.89
C VAL A 68 -4.95 5.33 9.56
N TYR A 69 -5.43 4.56 8.58
CA TYR A 69 -4.97 4.69 7.21
C TYR A 69 -6.12 5.10 6.28
N LEU A 70 -5.93 6.19 5.54
CA LEU A 70 -6.87 6.64 4.53
C LEU A 70 -6.37 6.26 3.13
N ALA A 71 -7.16 5.44 2.43
CA ALA A 71 -6.94 5.17 1.02
C ALA A 71 -7.82 6.10 0.16
N THR A 72 -7.23 6.78 -0.81
CA THR A 72 -7.95 7.66 -1.74
C THR A 72 -7.77 7.19 -3.18
N GLY A 73 -8.83 7.30 -3.98
CA GLY A 73 -8.77 7.11 -5.42
C GLY A 73 -8.62 8.43 -6.19
N LEU A 74 -8.27 9.53 -5.52
CA LEU A 74 -7.98 10.84 -6.10
C LEU A 74 -6.46 11.00 -6.26
N ASP A 75 -6.06 11.85 -7.20
CA ASP A 75 -4.67 12.14 -7.51
C ASP A 75 -4.14 13.16 -6.48
N MET A 76 -3.22 12.73 -5.63
CA MET A 76 -2.62 13.49 -4.57
C MET A 76 -1.57 14.47 -5.12
N PHE A 77 -1.63 15.69 -4.61
CA PHE A 77 -0.63 16.72 -4.87
C PHE A 77 -0.29 17.44 -3.57
N MET A 78 0.79 18.22 -3.59
CA MET A 78 1.11 19.14 -2.52
C MET A 78 1.45 20.52 -3.08
N VAL A 79 1.31 21.56 -2.26
CA VAL A 79 1.77 22.91 -2.60
C VAL A 79 3.05 23.22 -1.85
N VAL A 80 4.17 23.29 -2.57
CA VAL A 80 5.49 23.63 -2.01
C VAL A 80 5.90 25.01 -2.52
N LYS A 81 6.09 25.97 -1.60
CA LYS A 81 6.46 27.36 -1.93
C LYS A 81 5.54 27.98 -2.99
N GLY A 82 4.23 27.74 -2.88
CA GLY A 82 3.21 28.24 -3.79
C GLY A 82 3.05 27.47 -5.11
N ALA A 83 3.90 26.49 -5.39
CA ALA A 83 3.83 25.67 -6.61
C ALA A 83 3.20 24.30 -6.35
N LYS A 84 2.27 23.88 -7.22
CA LYS A 84 1.72 22.53 -7.22
C LYS A 84 2.82 21.52 -7.57
N LYS A 85 2.95 20.46 -6.76
CA LYS A 85 3.81 19.30 -6.98
C LYS A 85 2.94 18.06 -7.01
N ASP A 86 2.88 17.43 -8.18
CA ASP A 86 2.20 16.16 -8.40
C ASP A 86 3.13 14.98 -8.10
N GLY A 87 2.58 13.77 -8.04
CA GLY A 87 3.35 12.53 -7.85
C GLY A 87 3.62 12.19 -6.38
N ILE A 88 2.88 12.82 -5.46
CA ILE A 88 2.85 12.42 -4.05
C ILE A 88 1.94 11.19 -3.96
N LEU A 89 2.44 10.08 -3.43
CA LEU A 89 1.63 8.86 -3.33
C LEU A 89 1.02 8.66 -1.95
N GLY A 90 1.66 9.19 -0.90
CA GLY A 90 1.23 9.03 0.47
C GLY A 90 1.96 9.96 1.44
N LEU A 91 1.43 10.05 2.65
CA LEU A 91 2.02 10.76 3.79
C LEU A 91 1.69 10.00 5.07
N ALA A 92 2.58 10.06 6.06
CA ALA A 92 2.37 9.44 7.35
C ALA A 92 2.94 10.25 8.51
N THR A 93 2.42 9.96 9.69
CA THR A 93 3.05 10.36 10.94
C THR A 93 4.31 9.56 11.15
N GLU A 94 5.46 10.22 11.18
CA GLU A 94 6.72 9.56 11.52
C GLU A 94 6.74 9.26 13.03
N GLY A 95 6.96 7.99 13.38
CA GLY A 95 7.12 7.54 14.76
C GLY A 95 6.01 8.04 15.68
N GLY A 96 4.81 7.49 15.54
CA GLY A 96 3.67 7.94 16.35
C GLY A 96 2.56 6.92 16.50
N ILE A 97 2.80 5.64 16.25
CA ILE A 97 1.77 4.61 16.41
C ILE A 97 1.18 4.67 17.83
N CYS A 98 -0.14 4.44 17.95
CA CYS A 98 -0.96 4.60 19.15
C CYS A 98 -1.15 6.04 19.66
N ALA A 99 -0.47 7.04 19.09
CA ALA A 99 -0.74 8.42 19.42
C ALA A 99 -2.10 8.88 18.82
N PRO A 100 -2.79 9.86 19.43
CA PRO A 100 -4.05 10.39 18.89
C PRO A 100 -3.95 10.96 17.46
N ASN A 101 -2.74 11.26 16.98
CA ASN A 101 -2.47 11.75 15.64
C ASN A 101 -1.80 10.71 14.73
N ALA A 102 -1.80 9.42 15.10
CA ALA A 102 -1.26 8.30 14.34
C ALA A 102 -2.09 8.06 13.06
N VAL A 103 -1.71 8.73 11.98
CA VAL A 103 -2.38 8.58 10.69
C VAL A 103 -1.38 8.38 9.56
N GLY A 104 -1.82 7.67 8.53
CA GLY A 104 -1.22 7.63 7.20
C GLY A 104 -2.28 7.73 6.12
N GLU A 105 -1.87 8.09 4.93
CA GLU A 105 -2.74 8.22 3.77
C GLU A 105 -2.02 7.84 2.49
N GLY A 106 -2.75 7.39 1.48
CA GLY A 106 -2.17 7.20 0.17
C GLY A 106 -3.14 6.85 -0.93
N GLU A 107 -2.64 6.95 -2.16
CA GLU A 107 -3.38 6.61 -3.37
C GLU A 107 -3.57 5.09 -3.49
N ASP A 108 -4.79 4.70 -3.89
CA ASP A 108 -5.11 3.36 -4.38
C ASP A 108 -6.14 3.50 -5.51
N THR A 109 -5.78 3.04 -6.70
CA THR A 109 -6.73 2.98 -7.81
C THR A 109 -7.76 1.90 -7.47
N PRO A 110 -9.07 2.21 -7.51
CA PRO A 110 -10.10 1.25 -7.13
C PRO A 110 -9.97 -0.09 -7.86
N HIS A 111 -9.91 -1.16 -7.06
CA HIS A 111 -9.73 -2.57 -7.47
C HIS A 111 -8.36 -2.94 -8.03
N MET A 112 -7.38 -2.03 -8.07
CA MET A 112 -6.05 -2.31 -8.62
C MET A 112 -5.03 -2.73 -7.57
N TYR A 113 -5.22 -2.31 -6.31
CA TYR A 113 -4.28 -2.61 -5.21
C TYR A 113 -2.85 -2.10 -5.47
N ASP A 114 -2.72 -1.06 -6.30
CA ASP A 114 -1.45 -0.38 -6.56
C ASP A 114 -1.00 0.45 -5.35
N GLY A 115 -1.92 0.77 -4.42
CA GLY A 115 -1.59 1.40 -3.14
C GLY A 115 -0.97 0.46 -2.10
N VAL A 116 -0.80 -0.85 -2.35
CA VAL A 116 -0.25 -1.80 -1.34
C VAL A 116 1.16 -1.38 -0.89
N ARG A 117 2.01 -0.97 -1.84
CA ARG A 117 3.38 -0.53 -1.53
C ARG A 117 3.34 0.76 -0.72
N THR A 118 2.57 1.74 -1.17
CA THR A 118 2.35 3.02 -0.48
C THR A 118 1.87 2.81 0.95
N MET A 119 0.80 2.03 1.15
CA MET A 119 0.28 1.75 2.49
C MET A 119 1.33 1.08 3.38
N ALA A 120 2.11 0.14 2.86
CA ALA A 120 3.17 -0.49 3.64
C ALA A 120 4.30 0.49 4.00
N HIS A 121 4.70 1.36 3.07
CA HIS A 121 5.69 2.41 3.27
C HIS A 121 5.24 3.41 4.35
N GLU A 122 4.04 3.96 4.21
CA GLU A 122 3.48 4.90 5.17
C GLU A 122 3.30 4.28 6.56
N LEU A 123 2.86 3.02 6.63
CA LEU A 123 2.77 2.34 7.93
C LEU A 123 4.13 2.07 8.55
N ALA A 124 5.18 1.82 7.77
CA ALA A 124 6.54 1.72 8.29
C ALA A 124 7.04 3.05 8.87
N HIS A 125 6.68 4.20 8.28
CA HIS A 125 6.92 5.50 8.90
C HIS A 125 6.22 5.65 10.25
N THR A 126 4.96 5.19 10.40
CA THR A 126 4.27 5.22 11.71
C THR A 126 4.98 4.41 12.79
N LEU A 127 5.72 3.37 12.37
CA LEU A 127 6.57 2.54 13.22
C LEU A 127 8.00 3.11 13.41
N GLY A 128 8.23 4.37 13.04
CA GLY A 128 9.50 5.07 13.27
C GLY A 128 10.61 4.72 12.29
N SER A 129 10.29 4.12 11.14
CA SER A 129 11.27 3.93 10.07
C SER A 129 11.50 5.24 9.30
N PRO A 130 12.74 5.75 9.20
CA PRO A 130 13.06 6.77 8.22
C PRO A 130 13.18 6.13 6.82
N HIS A 131 13.43 6.98 5.82
CA HIS A 131 13.85 6.54 4.50
C HIS A 131 15.22 5.81 4.52
N ASP A 132 15.41 4.92 3.54
CA ASP A 132 16.68 4.21 3.33
C ASP A 132 17.68 5.10 2.55
N GLU A 133 18.40 5.95 3.28
CA GLU A 133 19.35 6.93 2.71
C GLU A 133 20.79 6.77 3.24
N THR A 134 21.04 5.70 4.00
CA THR A 134 22.36 5.46 4.62
C THR A 134 23.30 4.74 3.65
N PRO A 135 24.64 4.84 3.82
CA PRO A 135 25.57 4.01 3.03
C PRO A 135 25.34 2.50 3.18
N GLU A 136 24.80 2.07 4.32
CA GLU A 136 24.48 0.66 4.60
C GLU A 136 23.21 0.17 3.88
N CYS A 137 22.25 1.07 3.66
CA CYS A 137 21.00 0.84 2.95
C CYS A 137 20.79 1.97 1.95
N PRO A 138 21.51 1.94 0.82
CA PRO A 138 21.48 3.03 -0.15
C PRO A 138 20.12 3.09 -0.84
N TRP A 139 19.67 4.31 -1.14
CA TRP A 139 18.39 4.57 -1.81
C TRP A 139 18.20 3.77 -3.11
N ALA A 140 19.30 3.55 -3.84
CA ALA A 140 19.33 2.82 -5.10
C ALA A 140 19.02 1.33 -4.98
N ASP A 141 19.10 0.73 -3.79
CA ASP A 141 18.75 -0.68 -3.58
C ASP A 141 17.24 -0.94 -3.71
N GLY A 142 16.42 0.12 -3.67
CA GLY A 142 15.01 0.06 -4.01
C GLY A 142 14.15 -0.76 -3.03
N TYR A 143 14.53 -0.79 -1.75
CA TYR A 143 13.71 -1.36 -0.68
C TYR A 143 12.42 -0.53 -0.45
N LEU A 144 11.52 -1.03 0.39
CA LEU A 144 10.21 -0.42 0.63
C LEU A 144 10.30 1.06 1.01
N MET A 145 11.30 1.48 1.80
CA MET A 145 11.45 2.84 2.32
C MET A 145 12.15 3.83 1.37
N THR A 146 12.00 3.61 0.06
CA THR A 146 12.45 4.55 -0.99
C THR A 146 11.33 4.81 -1.99
N ASN A 147 11.55 5.67 -2.99
CA ASN A 147 10.65 5.79 -4.15
C ASN A 147 11.12 5.00 -5.39
N ILE A 148 12.27 4.32 -5.31
CA ILE A 148 12.80 3.51 -6.40
C ILE A 148 12.37 2.06 -6.21
N GLU A 149 12.01 1.40 -7.30
CA GLU A 149 11.62 0.01 -7.30
C GLU A 149 12.67 -0.84 -8.01
N VAL A 150 13.41 -1.67 -7.26
CA VAL A 150 14.43 -2.56 -7.82
C VAL A 150 14.12 -4.01 -7.48
N GLY A 151 13.85 -4.80 -8.53
CA GLY A 151 13.65 -6.24 -8.43
C GLY A 151 12.69 -6.63 -7.31
N ILE A 152 13.11 -7.59 -6.48
CA ILE A 152 12.31 -8.07 -5.34
C ILE A 152 12.45 -7.20 -4.07
N ASN A 153 13.44 -6.30 -4.02
CA ASN A 153 13.73 -5.51 -2.81
C ASN A 153 12.57 -4.59 -2.46
N LYS A 154 11.85 -4.07 -3.46
CA LYS A 154 10.66 -3.23 -3.27
C LYS A 154 9.54 -3.89 -2.48
N HIS A 155 9.56 -5.22 -2.34
CA HIS A 155 8.62 -5.99 -1.52
C HIS A 155 9.14 -6.27 -0.11
N LYS A 156 10.28 -5.69 0.27
CA LYS A 156 10.96 -5.94 1.54
C LYS A 156 11.36 -4.63 2.21
N ILE A 157 11.47 -4.70 3.53
CA ILE A 157 12.06 -3.64 4.34
C ILE A 157 13.57 -3.90 4.40
N SER A 158 14.39 -2.85 4.33
CA SER A 158 15.84 -3.01 4.46
C SER A 158 16.23 -3.36 5.90
N LYS A 159 17.44 -3.88 6.09
CA LYS A 159 18.00 -4.11 7.43
C LYS A 159 18.07 -2.83 8.29
N CYS A 160 18.26 -1.66 7.68
CA CYS A 160 18.33 -0.38 8.41
C CYS A 160 16.94 0.03 8.90
N SER A 161 15.94 -0.09 8.02
CA SER A 161 14.55 0.16 8.36
C SER A 161 14.03 -0.83 9.42
N GLU A 162 14.36 -2.12 9.31
CA GLU A 162 14.04 -3.12 10.35
C GLU A 162 14.65 -2.75 11.71
N LYS A 163 15.91 -2.31 11.74
CA LYS A 163 16.59 -1.87 12.95
C LYS A 163 15.87 -0.68 13.57
N LYS A 164 15.48 0.31 12.78
CA LYS A 164 14.77 1.52 13.26
C LYS A 164 13.39 1.20 13.82
N ILE A 165 12.62 0.37 13.11
CA ILE A 165 11.33 -0.12 13.61
C ILE A 165 11.51 -0.86 14.95
N ARG A 166 12.52 -1.74 15.05
CA ARG A 166 12.79 -2.48 16.30
C ARG A 166 13.19 -1.56 17.45
N GLU A 167 14.03 -0.56 17.19
CA GLU A 167 14.42 0.46 18.19
C GLU A 167 13.22 1.27 18.68
N TYR A 168 12.29 1.60 17.80
CA TYR A 168 11.09 2.36 18.12
C TYR A 168 10.05 1.50 18.87
N VAL A 169 9.71 0.33 18.34
CA VAL A 169 8.67 -0.55 18.90
C VAL A 169 9.00 -1.02 20.32
N ARG A 170 10.28 -1.21 20.65
CA ARG A 170 10.74 -1.56 22.02
C ARG A 170 10.44 -0.50 23.08
N LYS A 171 10.13 0.73 22.66
CA LYS A 171 9.82 1.85 23.56
C LYS A 171 8.32 2.08 23.71
N LEU A 172 7.49 1.34 22.95
CA LEU A 172 6.03 1.46 23.04
C LEU A 172 5.55 0.88 24.38
N SER A 173 4.45 1.43 24.88
CA SER A 173 3.79 0.88 26.06
C SER A 173 3.17 -0.48 25.77
N ASP A 174 3.00 -1.29 26.82
CA ASP A 174 2.33 -2.59 26.71
C ASP A 174 0.92 -2.46 26.13
N ASP A 175 0.19 -1.40 26.48
CA ASP A 175 -1.15 -1.11 25.94
C ASP A 175 -1.16 -0.90 24.43
N CYS A 176 -0.10 -0.29 23.88
CA CYS A 176 0.04 -0.08 22.44
C CYS A 176 0.40 -1.37 21.68
N ILE A 177 1.09 -2.31 22.36
CA ILE A 177 1.50 -3.58 21.76
C ILE A 177 0.39 -4.63 21.85
N LYS A 178 -0.41 -4.60 22.91
CA LYS A 178 -1.45 -5.58 23.18
C LYS A 178 -2.62 -5.41 22.23
N VAL A 179 -3.03 -6.50 21.58
CA VAL A 179 -4.25 -6.51 20.75
C VAL A 179 -5.49 -6.41 21.65
N MET A 180 -6.03 -5.20 21.79
CA MET A 180 -7.21 -4.92 22.60
C MET A 180 -8.53 -5.12 21.85
N ASN A 181 -8.51 -5.05 20.52
CA ASN A 181 -9.71 -5.13 19.71
C ASN A 181 -10.12 -6.60 19.45
N LYS A 182 -11.39 -6.93 19.72
CA LYS A 182 -11.94 -8.26 19.39
C LYS A 182 -12.18 -8.45 17.90
N GLN A 183 -12.47 -7.35 17.19
CA GLN A 183 -12.71 -7.34 15.75
C GLN A 183 -11.39 -7.50 14.99
N ASN A 184 -11.36 -8.44 14.05
CA ASN A 184 -10.26 -8.57 13.10
C ASN A 184 -10.82 -9.06 11.76
N TYR A 185 -11.04 -8.13 10.83
CA TYR A 185 -11.61 -8.42 9.52
C TYR A 185 -10.73 -9.36 8.68
N LEU A 186 -9.44 -9.51 9.01
CA LEU A 186 -8.54 -10.43 8.32
C LEU A 186 -8.78 -11.89 8.73
N LYS A 187 -9.55 -12.18 9.78
CA LYS A 187 -9.95 -13.56 10.13
C LYS A 187 -10.87 -14.15 9.06
N ASP A 188 -11.83 -13.36 8.58
CA ASP A 188 -12.82 -13.81 7.60
C ASP A 188 -12.38 -13.54 6.15
N HIS A 189 -11.42 -12.64 5.95
CA HIS A 189 -10.92 -12.27 4.63
C HIS A 189 -9.46 -12.68 4.48
N LYS A 190 -9.23 -13.92 4.01
CA LYS A 190 -7.87 -14.47 3.77
C LYS A 190 -7.33 -14.26 2.36
N ARG A 191 -8.12 -13.63 1.48
CA ARG A 191 -7.72 -13.42 0.09
C ARG A 191 -6.66 -12.33 -0.03
N PHE A 192 -5.76 -12.51 -0.99
CA PHE A 192 -4.84 -11.51 -1.48
C PHE A 192 -5.36 -10.83 -2.76
N PRO A 193 -4.82 -9.66 -3.14
CA PRO A 193 -5.27 -8.89 -4.31
C PRO A 193 -5.42 -9.71 -5.60
N GLY A 194 -4.45 -10.57 -5.91
CA GLY A 194 -4.44 -11.43 -7.09
C GLY A 194 -5.52 -12.52 -7.12
N GLN A 195 -6.22 -12.74 -6.00
CA GLN A 195 -7.34 -13.68 -5.88
C GLN A 195 -8.70 -12.99 -5.98
N THR A 196 -8.74 -11.65 -6.08
CA THR A 196 -9.99 -10.88 -6.17
C THR A 196 -10.19 -10.24 -7.54
N ILE A 197 -9.13 -10.16 -8.36
CA ILE A 197 -9.16 -9.60 -9.71
C ILE A 197 -8.83 -10.66 -10.75
N ARG A 198 -9.50 -10.60 -11.92
CA ARG A 198 -9.16 -11.45 -13.07
C ARG A 198 -7.99 -10.85 -13.85
N ASP A 199 -7.06 -11.68 -14.30
CA ASP A 199 -5.86 -11.29 -15.07
C ASP A 199 -6.20 -10.33 -16.25
N GLU A 200 -7.24 -10.64 -17.03
CA GLU A 200 -7.67 -9.82 -18.16
C GLU A 200 -8.21 -8.44 -17.76
N TYR A 201 -8.94 -8.37 -16.64
CA TYR A 201 -9.46 -7.10 -16.11
C TYR A 201 -8.31 -6.23 -15.61
N TYR A 202 -7.36 -6.84 -14.90
CA TYR A 202 -6.15 -6.16 -14.44
C TYR A 202 -5.33 -5.60 -15.62
N CYS A 203 -5.06 -6.43 -16.64
CA CYS A 203 -4.39 -5.98 -17.86
C CYS A 203 -5.14 -4.87 -18.59
N ARG A 204 -6.48 -4.93 -18.65
CA ARG A 204 -7.29 -3.88 -19.30
C ARG A 204 -7.11 -2.53 -18.61
N LYS A 205 -7.06 -2.53 -17.28
CA LYS A 205 -6.83 -1.32 -16.47
C LYS A 205 -5.41 -0.79 -16.64
N LEU A 206 -4.40 -1.66 -16.57
CA LEU A 206 -2.98 -1.30 -16.75
C LEU A 206 -2.70 -0.70 -18.13
N THR A 207 -3.33 -1.25 -19.18
CA THR A 207 -3.19 -0.77 -20.56
C THR A 207 -4.11 0.41 -20.88
N LYS A 208 -4.82 0.96 -19.88
CA LYS A 208 -5.73 2.12 -19.99
C LYS A 208 -6.82 1.97 -21.07
N GLN A 209 -7.22 0.74 -21.40
CA GLN A 209 -8.16 0.49 -22.49
C GLN A 209 -9.60 0.73 -22.02
N ARG A 210 -10.28 1.69 -22.67
CA ARG A 210 -11.68 2.04 -22.42
C ARG A 210 -12.58 1.39 -23.49
N GLY A 211 -13.67 0.75 -23.07
CA GLY A 211 -14.67 0.16 -23.96
C GLY A 211 -14.48 -1.34 -24.27
N LYS A 212 -15.58 -2.02 -24.58
CA LYS A 212 -15.64 -3.48 -24.77
C LYS A 212 -15.06 -3.95 -26.12
N LYS A 213 -14.87 -3.05 -27.08
CA LYS A 213 -14.42 -3.38 -28.46
C LYS A 213 -12.92 -3.70 -28.56
N VAL A 214 -12.13 -3.36 -27.54
CA VAL A 214 -10.70 -3.69 -27.50
C VAL A 214 -10.50 -5.07 -26.86
N LYS A 215 -9.92 -6.01 -27.64
CA LYS A 215 -9.51 -7.33 -27.14
C LYS A 215 -8.25 -7.17 -26.30
N VAL A 216 -8.32 -7.59 -25.04
CA VAL A 216 -7.19 -7.60 -24.11
C VAL A 216 -6.84 -9.04 -23.80
N ILE A 217 -5.55 -9.36 -23.83
CA ILE A 217 -5.01 -10.70 -23.61
C ILE A 217 -4.01 -10.59 -22.46
N ALA A 218 -4.24 -11.37 -21.42
CA ALA A 218 -3.32 -11.53 -20.30
C ALA A 218 -2.57 -12.86 -20.46
N THR A 219 -1.25 -12.83 -20.45
CA THR A 219 -0.42 -14.03 -20.56
C THR A 219 0.59 -14.06 -19.42
N LYS A 220 0.56 -15.12 -18.62
CA LYS A 220 1.50 -15.31 -17.50
C LYS A 220 2.92 -15.49 -18.04
N ALA A 221 3.86 -14.86 -17.36
CA ALA A 221 5.29 -14.92 -17.65
C ALA A 221 6.06 -15.33 -16.39
N PRO A 222 7.31 -15.84 -16.53
CA PRO A 222 8.15 -16.19 -15.40
C PRO A 222 8.36 -15.03 -14.42
N ASN A 223 8.74 -15.35 -13.19
CA ASN A 223 9.06 -14.39 -12.12
C ASN A 223 7.90 -13.44 -11.79
N CYS A 224 6.68 -13.98 -11.73
CA CYS A 224 5.49 -13.21 -11.34
C CYS A 224 5.22 -11.99 -12.22
N PHE A 225 5.40 -12.14 -13.53
CA PHE A 225 5.03 -11.12 -14.49
C PHE A 225 3.83 -11.54 -15.34
N LEU A 226 3.06 -10.54 -15.75
CA LEU A 226 1.94 -10.66 -16.66
C LEU A 226 2.25 -9.85 -17.93
N LYS A 227 2.25 -10.51 -19.07
CA LYS A 227 2.29 -9.84 -20.38
C LYS A 227 0.86 -9.45 -20.75
N CYS A 228 0.61 -8.15 -20.71
CA CYS A 228 -0.67 -7.54 -21.07
C CYS A 228 -0.59 -7.03 -22.50
N CYS A 229 -1.37 -7.63 -23.40
CA CYS A 229 -1.49 -7.18 -24.78
C CYS A 229 -2.90 -6.67 -25.06
N TYR A 230 -3.02 -5.63 -25.88
CA TYR A 230 -4.30 -5.22 -26.46
C TYR A 230 -4.20 -5.18 -27.98
N VAL A 231 -5.31 -5.46 -28.65
CA VAL A 231 -5.42 -5.43 -30.11
C VAL A 231 -6.46 -4.38 -30.49
N PHE A 232 -6.05 -3.42 -31.30
CA PHE A 232 -6.89 -2.35 -31.81
C PHE A 232 -6.65 -2.17 -33.31
N MET A 233 -7.72 -2.29 -34.11
CA MET A 233 -7.66 -2.14 -35.58
C MET A 233 -6.54 -2.96 -36.25
N GLY A 234 -6.32 -4.20 -35.79
CA GLY A 234 -5.28 -5.10 -36.32
C GLY A 234 -3.89 -4.92 -35.70
N TYR A 235 -3.62 -3.81 -35.00
CA TYR A 235 -2.35 -3.57 -34.32
C TYR A 235 -2.34 -4.19 -32.92
N ARG A 236 -1.28 -4.92 -32.59
CA ARG A 236 -1.06 -5.52 -31.26
C ARG A 236 0.03 -4.77 -30.53
N SER A 237 -0.31 -4.20 -29.37
CA SER A 237 0.67 -3.63 -28.45
C SER A 237 0.70 -4.45 -27.17
N CYS A 238 1.90 -4.66 -26.62
CA CYS A 238 2.12 -5.47 -25.43
C CYS A 238 3.03 -4.75 -24.44
N SER A 239 2.74 -4.90 -23.16
CA SER A 239 3.56 -4.42 -22.05
C SER A 239 3.66 -5.51 -20.98
N LYS A 240 4.75 -5.48 -20.22
CA LYS A 240 5.01 -6.42 -19.12
C LYS A 240 4.73 -5.70 -17.80
N HIS A 241 3.90 -6.31 -16.96
CA HIS A 241 3.49 -5.78 -15.65
C HIS A 241 3.68 -6.85 -14.59
N GLU A 242 3.83 -6.46 -13.33
CA GLU A 242 3.92 -7.42 -12.24
C GLU A 242 2.57 -8.02 -11.90
N MET A 243 2.59 -9.26 -11.45
CA MET A 243 1.43 -9.94 -10.92
C MET A 243 1.22 -9.51 -9.47
N LEU A 244 -0.05 -9.32 -9.10
CA LEU A 244 -0.42 -9.04 -7.72
C LEU A 244 -0.17 -10.26 -6.82
N ASP A 245 0.06 -10.02 -5.53
CA ASP A 245 0.16 -11.09 -4.54
C ASP A 245 -1.10 -11.97 -4.58
N GLY A 246 -0.92 -13.28 -4.62
CA GLY A 246 -1.98 -14.28 -4.73
C GLY A 246 -2.38 -14.67 -6.15
N MET A 247 -1.90 -14.00 -7.21
CA MET A 247 -2.17 -14.43 -8.58
C MET A 247 -1.48 -15.78 -8.86
N THR A 248 -2.18 -16.69 -9.53
CA THR A 248 -1.63 -18.01 -9.90
C THR A 248 -0.53 -17.87 -10.95
N CYS A 249 0.69 -18.28 -10.65
CA CYS A 249 1.85 -18.20 -11.56
C CYS A 249 2.28 -19.55 -12.13
N GLY A 250 1.66 -20.63 -11.69
CA GLY A 250 1.88 -21.99 -12.17
C GLY A 250 0.89 -22.96 -11.52
N ARG A 251 0.95 -24.24 -11.87
CA ARG A 251 0.08 -25.26 -11.26
C ARG A 251 0.35 -25.33 -9.75
N GLY A 252 -0.66 -24.98 -8.95
CA GLY A 252 -0.57 -24.94 -7.48
C GLY A 252 0.34 -23.85 -6.90
N LYS A 253 0.85 -22.92 -7.72
CA LYS A 253 1.77 -21.86 -7.28
C LYS A 253 1.15 -20.48 -7.42
N THR A 254 1.42 -19.61 -6.47
CA THR A 254 0.98 -18.21 -6.47
C THR A 254 2.13 -17.24 -6.25
N CYS A 255 1.95 -16.02 -6.73
CA CYS A 255 2.89 -14.93 -6.52
C CYS A 255 2.81 -14.38 -5.10
N GLN A 256 3.96 -14.20 -4.46
CA GLN A 256 4.08 -13.52 -3.19
C GLN A 256 5.40 -12.75 -3.17
N ARG A 257 5.35 -11.43 -2.96
CA ARG A 257 6.54 -10.54 -2.98
C ARG A 257 7.36 -10.67 -4.27
N GLY A 258 6.70 -10.80 -5.41
CA GLY A 258 7.34 -10.97 -6.71
C GLY A 258 7.95 -12.36 -6.97
N ILE A 259 7.74 -13.33 -6.07
CA ILE A 259 8.29 -14.69 -6.19
C ILE A 259 7.16 -15.69 -6.45
N CYS A 260 7.34 -16.55 -7.45
CA CYS A 260 6.40 -17.63 -7.76
C CYS A 260 6.75 -18.89 -6.96
N GLY A 261 5.86 -19.31 -6.07
CA GLY A 261 6.11 -20.45 -5.17
C GLY A 261 4.84 -21.15 -4.70
N TYR A 262 5.03 -22.27 -4.01
CA TYR A 262 3.97 -22.85 -3.17
C TYR A 262 3.86 -21.98 -1.92
N GLN A 263 2.63 -21.65 -1.53
CA GLN A 263 2.32 -20.82 -0.37
C GLN A 263 1.43 -21.61 0.59
#